data_AF-A0A519GWY5-F1
#
_entry.id   AF-A0A519GWY5-F1
#
_cell.length_a   1.000
_cell.length_b   1.000
_cell.length_c   1.000
_cell.angle_alpha   90.00
_cell.angle_beta   90.00
_cell.angle_gamma   90.00
#
_symmetry.space_group_name_H-M   'P 1'
#
loop_
_entity.id
_entity.type
_entity.pdbx_description
1 polymer ?
#
loop_
_entity_poly.entity_id
_entity_poly.type
_entity_poly.pdbx_seq_one_letter_code
_entity_poly.pdbx_strand_id
1 'polypeptide(L)'
;MMFLFRSIRTCAVVALALVVGVLQAQTLRVANQGDINSLDPHSLNESLQLSSTQNVYETLIGRNKNLSLAPLLATRWRQTAPNVWRFELRRGVQFHDGKPFTADDVVFSLARAAGEGSDMQSYTNDIREVRQVDSHTVDIETRTPFPILPDVLTQVAIMSRKWCEDNQATRPVDRRKGLENAASFRTNGTGPFRVRERQPDVRTVFVRSPNYWGTVEGVQPSM
;
A
#
# COMPACT_ATOMS: atom_id res chain seq x y z
N MET A 1 65.81 -42.12 -18.06
CA MET A 1 64.98 -42.76 -17.02
C MET A 1 65.07 -41.93 -15.74
N MET A 2 64.19 -40.95 -15.53
CA MET A 2 63.66 -40.55 -14.19
C MET A 2 62.67 -39.38 -14.33
N PHE A 3 61.50 -39.55 -13.72
CA PHE A 3 60.41 -38.59 -13.60
C PHE A 3 60.80 -37.40 -12.70
N LEU A 4 60.20 -36.22 -12.91
CA LEU A 4 59.82 -35.34 -11.80
C LEU A 4 58.62 -34.45 -12.19
N PHE A 5 57.42 -34.85 -11.78
CA PHE A 5 56.25 -33.98 -11.65
C PHE A 5 56.43 -33.10 -10.41
N ARG A 6 56.21 -31.78 -10.50
CA ARG A 6 55.95 -30.94 -9.32
C ARG A 6 55.06 -29.73 -9.61
N SER A 7 53.88 -29.78 -8.97
CA SER A 7 53.18 -28.67 -8.29
C SER A 7 52.53 -27.54 -9.10
N ILE A 8 51.24 -27.71 -9.42
CA ILE A 8 50.27 -26.61 -9.55
C ILE A 8 48.98 -27.03 -8.81
N ARG A 9 48.86 -26.73 -7.51
CA ARG A 9 47.59 -26.88 -6.77
C ARG A 9 47.51 -25.93 -5.56
N THR A 10 47.56 -24.60 -5.76
CA THR A 10 47.30 -23.70 -4.62
C THR A 10 46.81 -22.27 -4.95
N CYS A 11 45.89 -22.07 -5.91
CA CYS A 11 45.29 -20.72 -6.09
C CYS A 11 43.77 -20.67 -6.29
N ALA A 12 43.04 -21.78 -6.37
CA ALA A 12 41.62 -21.74 -6.76
C ALA A 12 40.61 -21.53 -5.61
N VAL A 13 41.01 -21.64 -4.33
CA VAL A 13 40.04 -21.67 -3.21
C VAL A 13 39.74 -20.28 -2.62
N VAL A 14 40.65 -19.31 -2.75
CA VAL A 14 40.46 -17.97 -2.11
C VAL A 14 39.54 -17.06 -2.92
N ALA A 15 39.44 -17.26 -4.24
CA ALA A 15 38.60 -16.41 -5.10
C ALA A 15 37.08 -16.65 -4.96
N LEU A 16 36.66 -17.80 -4.41
CA LEU A 16 35.23 -18.12 -4.26
C LEU A 16 34.59 -17.52 -2.99
N ALA A 17 35.39 -17.08 -2.02
CA ALA A 17 34.88 -16.57 -0.74
C ALA A 17 34.44 -15.09 -0.80
N LEU A 18 34.87 -14.32 -1.81
CA LEU A 18 34.61 -12.88 -1.89
C LEU A 18 33.29 -12.51 -2.60
N VAL A 19 32.56 -13.47 -3.16
CA VAL A 19 31.32 -13.20 -3.92
C VAL A 19 30.04 -13.44 -3.09
N VAL A 20 30.14 -14.02 -1.90
CA VAL A 20 28.96 -14.40 -1.09
C VAL A 20 28.40 -13.24 -0.23
N GLY A 21 29.01 -12.05 -0.29
CA GLY A 21 28.77 -10.96 0.67
C GLY A 21 27.52 -10.09 0.50
N VAL A 22 26.62 -10.33 -0.47
CA VAL A 22 25.54 -9.34 -0.78
C VAL A 22 24.11 -9.92 -0.76
N LEU A 23 23.90 -11.10 -0.16
CA LEU A 23 22.61 -11.82 -0.20
C LEU A 23 21.95 -12.03 1.16
N GLN A 24 22.00 -11.03 2.05
CA GLN A 24 21.16 -11.06 3.27
C GLN A 24 20.02 -10.05 3.17
N ALA A 25 18.79 -10.56 3.27
CA ALA A 25 17.59 -9.76 3.51
C ALA A 25 17.82 -8.85 4.72
N GLN A 26 17.84 -7.54 4.48
CA GLN A 26 18.07 -6.55 5.54
C GLN A 26 16.77 -6.28 6.29
N THR A 27 16.82 -6.33 7.62
CA THR A 27 15.70 -5.91 8.48
C THR A 27 15.89 -4.46 8.87
N LEU A 28 15.01 -3.59 8.38
CA LEU A 28 14.93 -2.21 8.86
C LEU A 28 14.17 -2.16 10.19
N ARG A 29 14.77 -1.55 11.21
CA ARG A 29 14.12 -1.28 12.49
C ARG A 29 13.91 0.22 12.62
N VAL A 30 12.66 0.65 12.73
CA VAL A 30 12.27 2.03 12.96
C VAL A 30 11.71 2.13 14.37
N ALA A 31 12.28 3.02 15.18
CA ALA A 31 11.76 3.34 16.51
C ALA A 31 11.03 4.68 16.44
N ASN A 32 9.90 4.79 17.14
CA ASN A 32 9.14 6.03 17.25
C ASN A 32 8.68 6.25 18.70
N GLN A 33 8.36 7.49 19.07
CA GLN A 33 7.93 7.84 20.43
C GLN A 33 6.54 7.27 20.78
N GLY A 34 5.66 7.11 19.80
CA GLY A 34 4.33 6.53 19.97
C GLY A 34 4.12 5.29 19.11
N ASP A 35 3.04 4.55 19.40
CA ASP A 35 2.55 3.42 18.60
C ASP A 35 1.47 3.89 17.61
N ILE A 36 1.27 3.13 16.53
CA ILE A 36 0.10 3.31 15.66
C ILE A 36 -1.12 2.81 16.43
N ASN A 37 -2.19 3.60 16.48
CA ASN A 37 -3.37 3.18 17.24
C ASN A 37 -4.20 2.16 16.46
N SER A 38 -4.19 2.23 15.12
CA SER A 38 -5.00 1.41 14.22
C SER A 38 -4.23 0.91 13.02
N LEU A 39 -4.67 -0.24 12.51
CA LEU A 39 -4.29 -0.74 11.19
C LEU A 39 -5.33 -0.40 10.09
N ASP A 40 -6.42 0.29 10.46
CA ASP A 40 -7.44 0.78 9.54
C ASP A 40 -7.01 2.13 8.95
N PRO A 41 -6.78 2.25 7.63
CA PRO A 41 -6.27 3.48 7.03
C PRO A 41 -7.31 4.61 6.98
N HIS A 42 -8.58 4.35 7.28
CA HIS A 42 -9.62 5.39 7.32
C HIS A 42 -9.95 5.87 8.73
N SER A 43 -9.38 5.26 9.77
CA SER A 43 -9.83 5.49 11.14
C SER A 43 -9.15 6.65 11.87
N LEU A 44 -7.93 7.04 11.46
CA LEU A 44 -7.18 8.16 12.04
C LEU A 44 -6.30 8.83 10.97
N ASN A 45 -6.38 10.16 10.89
CA ASN A 45 -5.54 10.99 10.04
C ASN A 45 -4.33 11.49 10.83
N GLU A 46 -3.44 10.57 11.18
CA GLU A 46 -2.25 10.82 11.98
C GLU A 46 -1.01 10.28 11.25
N SER A 47 0.06 11.09 11.20
CA SER A 47 1.21 10.87 10.33
C SER A 47 1.92 9.53 10.53
N LEU A 48 2.12 9.10 11.78
CA LEU A 48 2.75 7.80 12.06
C LEU A 48 1.87 6.64 11.59
N GLN A 49 0.58 6.69 11.88
CA GLN A 49 -0.37 5.67 11.43
C GLN A 49 -0.43 5.60 9.91
N LEU A 50 -0.57 6.74 9.23
CA LEU A 50 -0.67 6.78 7.77
C LEU A 50 0.63 6.31 7.11
N SER A 51 1.80 6.78 7.57
CA SER A 51 3.08 6.30 7.03
C SER A 51 3.32 4.81 7.27
N SER A 52 2.83 4.25 8.38
CA SER A 52 2.90 2.81 8.65
C SER A 52 1.96 2.02 7.75
N THR A 53 0.69 2.43 7.66
CA THR A 53 -0.35 1.74 6.89
C THR A 53 -0.14 1.88 5.37
N GLN A 54 0.56 2.91 4.90
CA GLN A 54 0.99 3.06 3.49
C GLN A 54 1.94 1.96 3.01
N ASN A 55 2.58 1.21 3.91
CA ASN A 55 3.34 0.02 3.52
C ASN A 55 2.43 -1.15 3.10
N VAL A 56 1.16 -1.10 3.52
CA VAL A 56 0.17 -2.17 3.36
C VAL A 56 -0.88 -1.82 2.34
N TYR A 57 -1.41 -0.60 2.40
CA TYR A 57 -2.44 -0.11 1.50
C TYR A 57 -1.87 0.94 0.56
N GLU A 58 -2.34 0.92 -0.68
CA GLU A 58 -1.96 1.89 -1.70
C GLU A 58 -3.14 2.78 -2.04
N THR A 59 -2.83 3.95 -2.57
CA THR A 59 -3.78 4.95 -3.08
C THR A 59 -3.92 4.83 -4.60
N LEU A 60 -4.88 5.55 -5.19
CA LEU A 60 -4.96 5.67 -6.65
C LEU A 60 -3.72 6.33 -7.24
N ILE A 61 -3.24 7.40 -6.58
CA ILE A 61 -2.12 8.21 -7.05
C ILE A 61 -1.04 8.21 -5.98
N GLY A 62 0.20 7.98 -6.41
CA GLY A 62 1.38 8.06 -5.57
C GLY A 62 2.15 9.37 -5.78
N ARG A 63 3.34 9.44 -5.17
CA ARG A 63 4.29 10.54 -5.38
C ARG A 63 5.66 10.01 -5.75
N ASN A 64 6.33 10.71 -6.66
CA ASN A 64 7.75 10.51 -6.96
C ASN A 64 8.62 11.10 -5.86
N LYS A 65 9.94 10.80 -5.90
CA LYS A 65 10.94 11.35 -4.96
C LYS A 65 10.99 12.88 -4.94
N ASN A 66 10.64 13.53 -6.06
CA ASN A 66 10.52 14.99 -6.16
C ASN A 66 9.12 15.53 -5.78
N LEU A 67 8.31 14.71 -5.12
CA LEU A 67 6.94 14.99 -4.69
C LEU A 67 5.92 15.23 -5.80
N SER A 68 6.29 15.11 -7.08
CA SER A 68 5.32 15.16 -8.18
C SER A 68 4.36 13.96 -8.13
N LEU A 69 3.12 14.16 -8.61
CA LEU A 69 2.14 13.09 -8.70
C LEU A 69 2.62 11.99 -9.65
N ALA A 70 2.39 10.74 -9.27
CA ALA A 70 2.84 9.57 -9.98
C ALA A 70 1.74 8.50 -10.05
N PRO A 71 1.68 7.70 -11.13
CA PRO A 71 0.83 6.53 -11.19
C PRO A 71 1.10 5.55 -10.03
N LEU A 72 0.03 5.07 -9.40
CA LEU A 72 0.08 3.97 -8.42
C LEU A 72 -0.98 2.93 -8.80
N LEU A 73 -2.09 2.81 -8.07
CA LEU A 73 -3.21 1.93 -8.46
C LEU A 73 -3.96 2.46 -9.69
N ALA A 74 -3.95 3.77 -9.95
CA ALA A 74 -4.34 4.35 -11.23
C ALA A 74 -3.10 4.53 -12.12
N THR A 75 -3.16 4.05 -13.36
CA THR A 75 -2.09 4.22 -14.35
C THR A 75 -2.19 5.54 -15.09
N ARG A 76 -3.39 6.11 -15.17
CA ARG A 76 -3.68 7.38 -15.85
C ARG A 76 -4.93 8.01 -15.28
N TRP A 77 -4.99 9.34 -15.29
CA TRP A 77 -6.19 10.10 -14.99
C TRP A 77 -6.31 11.32 -15.89
N ARG A 78 -7.55 11.77 -16.13
CA ARG A 78 -7.84 13.00 -16.87
C ARG A 78 -9.16 13.60 -16.45
N GLN A 79 -9.28 14.90 -16.57
CA GLN A 79 -10.54 15.59 -16.43
C GLN A 79 -11.36 15.45 -17.72
N THR A 80 -12.60 14.96 -17.62
CA THR A 80 -13.52 14.74 -18.76
C THR A 80 -14.63 15.78 -18.83
N ALA A 81 -14.89 16.48 -17.72
CA ALA A 81 -15.78 17.63 -17.61
C ALA A 81 -15.29 18.54 -16.45
N PRO A 82 -15.79 19.78 -16.28
CA PRO A 82 -15.32 20.70 -15.23
C PRO A 82 -15.28 20.11 -13.81
N ASN A 83 -16.12 19.13 -13.54
CA ASN A 83 -16.28 18.47 -12.24
C ASN A 83 -16.24 16.93 -12.35
N VAL A 84 -15.73 16.37 -13.45
CA VAL A 84 -15.63 14.90 -13.61
C VAL A 84 -14.21 14.52 -14.00
N TRP A 85 -13.63 13.59 -13.24
CA TRP A 85 -12.33 12.98 -13.49
C TRP A 85 -12.47 11.50 -13.77
N ARG A 86 -11.81 11.02 -14.82
CA ARG A 86 -11.71 9.60 -15.16
C ARG A 86 -10.35 9.06 -14.75
N PHE A 87 -10.34 7.91 -14.08
CA PHE A 87 -9.14 7.18 -13.68
C PHE A 87 -9.13 5.79 -14.33
N GLU A 88 -8.03 5.47 -15.00
CA GLU A 88 -7.74 4.14 -15.57
C GLU A 88 -6.92 3.36 -14.54
N LEU A 89 -7.43 2.20 -14.11
CA LEU A 89 -6.87 1.40 -13.02
C LEU A 89 -5.87 0.37 -13.53
N ARG A 90 -4.86 0.10 -12.70
CA ARG A 90 -3.82 -0.90 -12.97
C ARG A 90 -4.42 -2.30 -12.96
N ARG A 91 -4.09 -3.06 -14.00
CA ARG A 91 -4.48 -4.48 -14.14
C ARG A 91 -3.47 -5.38 -13.45
N GLY A 92 -3.93 -6.56 -13.03
CA GLY A 92 -3.07 -7.61 -12.44
C GLY A 92 -2.64 -7.34 -10.99
N VAL A 93 -3.18 -6.30 -10.35
CA VAL A 93 -2.97 -6.04 -8.92
C VAL A 93 -3.83 -7.01 -8.11
N GLN A 94 -3.24 -7.55 -7.05
CA GLN A 94 -3.92 -8.41 -6.09
C GLN A 94 -3.79 -7.82 -4.69
N PHE A 95 -4.82 -8.01 -3.88
CA PHE A 95 -4.74 -7.84 -2.45
C PHE A 95 -3.87 -8.95 -1.83
N HIS A 96 -3.45 -8.77 -0.57
CA HIS A 96 -2.60 -9.72 0.14
C HIS A 96 -3.23 -11.11 0.32
N ASP A 97 -4.56 -11.23 0.23
CA ASP A 97 -5.30 -12.49 0.20
C ASP A 97 -5.44 -13.12 -1.21
N GLY A 98 -4.82 -12.53 -2.22
CA GLY A 98 -4.84 -13.00 -3.62
C GLY A 98 -6.09 -12.61 -4.41
N LYS A 99 -7.03 -11.86 -3.84
CA LYS A 99 -8.18 -11.36 -4.60
C LYS A 99 -7.76 -10.22 -5.54
N PRO A 100 -8.34 -10.11 -6.75
CA PRO A 100 -7.98 -9.05 -7.68
C PRO A 100 -8.48 -7.68 -7.19
N PHE A 101 -7.69 -6.65 -7.44
CA PHE A 101 -8.11 -5.25 -7.29
C PHE A 101 -8.93 -4.81 -8.50
N THR A 102 -10.05 -4.13 -8.25
CA THR A 102 -10.99 -3.66 -9.27
C THR A 102 -11.58 -2.29 -8.94
N ALA A 103 -12.35 -1.73 -9.88
CA ALA A 103 -13.12 -0.51 -9.68
C ALA A 103 -14.12 -0.58 -8.50
N ASP A 104 -14.65 -1.76 -8.18
CA ASP A 104 -15.53 -1.95 -7.03
C ASP A 104 -14.85 -1.59 -5.70
N ASP A 105 -13.56 -1.91 -5.57
CA ASP A 105 -12.77 -1.59 -4.38
C ASP A 105 -12.55 -0.08 -4.25
N VAL A 106 -12.44 0.63 -5.37
CA VAL A 106 -12.30 2.09 -5.40
C VAL A 106 -13.59 2.77 -4.96
N VAL A 107 -14.73 2.38 -5.56
CA VAL A 107 -16.06 2.89 -5.20
C VAL A 107 -16.31 2.64 -3.70
N PHE A 108 -16.06 1.42 -3.24
CA PHE A 108 -16.20 1.04 -1.84
C PHE A 108 -15.31 1.89 -0.92
N SER A 109 -14.02 2.02 -1.24
CA SER A 109 -13.05 2.67 -0.35
C SER A 109 -13.29 4.16 -0.21
N LEU A 110 -13.65 4.85 -1.30
CA LEU A 110 -13.98 6.27 -1.26
C LEU A 110 -15.29 6.53 -0.50
N ALA A 111 -16.30 5.67 -0.67
CA ALA A 111 -17.53 5.75 0.11
C ALA A 111 -17.28 5.45 1.61
N ARG A 112 -16.42 4.47 1.91
CA ARG A 112 -16.02 4.13 3.28
C ARG A 112 -15.28 5.29 3.94
N ALA A 113 -14.32 5.89 3.25
CA ALA A 113 -13.56 7.04 3.75
C ALA A 113 -14.43 8.30 3.98
N ALA A 114 -15.53 8.45 3.24
CA ALA A 114 -16.52 9.51 3.47
C ALA A 114 -17.52 9.18 4.61
N GLY A 115 -17.57 7.92 5.05
CA GLY A 115 -18.54 7.43 6.02
C GLY A 115 -18.32 7.93 7.44
N GLU A 116 -19.36 7.86 8.26
CA GLU A 116 -19.29 8.17 9.70
C GLU A 116 -18.21 7.33 10.40
N GLY A 117 -17.47 7.96 11.31
CA GLY A 117 -16.37 7.34 12.05
C GLY A 117 -15.03 7.39 11.32
N SER A 118 -15.01 7.77 10.04
CA SER A 118 -13.77 8.02 9.30
C SER A 118 -13.13 9.32 9.76
N ASP A 119 -11.81 9.32 9.91
CA ASP A 119 -11.04 10.55 10.10
C ASP A 119 -10.48 11.11 8.78
N MET A 120 -10.78 10.43 7.67
CA MET A 120 -10.34 10.81 6.33
C MET A 120 -11.42 11.58 5.56
N GLN A 121 -12.53 11.92 6.21
CA GLN A 121 -13.68 12.58 5.57
C GLN A 121 -13.26 13.84 4.82
N SER A 122 -12.36 14.65 5.40
CA SER A 122 -11.85 15.89 4.79
C SER A 122 -11.27 15.71 3.38
N TYR A 123 -10.74 14.53 3.04
CA TYR A 123 -10.24 14.21 1.70
C TYR A 123 -11.31 13.74 0.70
N THR A 124 -12.55 13.55 1.17
CA THR A 124 -13.67 13.04 0.37
C THR A 124 -14.88 13.99 0.33
N ASN A 125 -14.88 15.07 1.12
CA ASN A 125 -15.98 16.03 1.24
C ASN A 125 -16.47 16.59 -0.11
N ASP A 126 -15.54 16.89 -1.01
CA ASP A 126 -15.81 17.45 -2.33
C ASP A 126 -16.26 16.40 -3.36
N ILE A 127 -16.16 15.11 -3.04
CA ILE A 127 -16.64 14.02 -3.90
C ILE A 127 -18.17 13.97 -3.78
N ARG A 128 -18.83 14.12 -4.93
CA ARG A 128 -20.28 13.95 -5.07
C ARG A 128 -20.63 12.48 -5.30
N GLU A 129 -19.93 11.84 -6.22
CA GLU A 129 -20.21 10.46 -6.65
C GLU A 129 -18.94 9.80 -7.19
N VAL A 130 -18.84 8.48 -6.99
CA VAL A 130 -17.83 7.63 -7.61
C VAL A 130 -18.55 6.54 -8.40
N ARG A 131 -18.39 6.53 -9.72
CA ARG A 131 -19.06 5.62 -10.62
C ARG A 131 -18.06 4.65 -11.22
N GLN A 132 -18.40 3.36 -11.17
CA GLN A 132 -17.73 2.35 -11.96
C GLN A 132 -18.17 2.49 -13.42
N VAL A 133 -17.23 2.80 -14.32
CA VAL A 133 -17.47 2.80 -15.77
C VAL A 133 -17.30 1.39 -16.32
N ASP A 134 -16.26 0.70 -15.86
CA ASP A 134 -16.01 -0.72 -16.07
C ASP A 134 -15.11 -1.28 -14.95
N SER A 135 -14.74 -2.56 -15.03
CA SER A 135 -13.88 -3.24 -14.04
C SER A 135 -12.57 -2.52 -13.66
N HIS A 136 -12.01 -1.69 -14.55
CA HIS A 136 -10.74 -1.00 -14.38
C HIS A 136 -10.82 0.49 -14.76
N THR A 137 -12.03 1.07 -14.74
CA THR A 137 -12.23 2.49 -15.01
C THR A 137 -13.25 3.05 -14.03
N VAL A 138 -12.91 4.15 -13.36
CA VAL A 138 -13.83 4.88 -12.49
C VAL A 138 -13.91 6.35 -12.91
N ASP A 139 -15.12 6.90 -12.80
CA ASP A 139 -15.36 8.34 -12.86
C ASP A 139 -15.65 8.86 -11.46
N ILE A 140 -14.95 9.92 -11.05
CA ILE A 140 -15.20 10.64 -9.81
C ILE A 140 -15.78 11.99 -10.18
N GLU A 141 -17.00 12.26 -9.73
CA GLU A 141 -17.65 13.55 -9.86
C GLU A 141 -17.49 14.34 -8.57
N THR A 142 -17.07 15.59 -8.69
CA THR A 142 -16.93 16.53 -7.58
C THR A 142 -18.11 17.50 -7.52
N ARG A 143 -18.38 18.06 -6.34
CA ARG A 143 -19.48 19.01 -6.12
C ARG A 143 -19.29 20.32 -6.88
N THR A 144 -18.03 20.74 -7.04
CA THR A 144 -17.59 21.94 -7.76
C THR A 144 -16.36 21.60 -8.60
N PRO A 145 -15.93 22.45 -9.54
CA PRO A 145 -14.65 22.26 -10.22
C PRO A 145 -13.49 22.14 -9.23
N PHE A 146 -12.85 20.97 -9.21
CA PHE A 146 -11.85 20.61 -8.19
C PHE A 146 -10.59 20.05 -8.85
N PRO A 147 -9.70 20.92 -9.38
CA PRO A 147 -8.53 20.49 -10.16
C PRO A 147 -7.47 19.76 -9.32
N ILE A 148 -7.51 19.92 -8.00
CA ILE A 148 -6.59 19.28 -7.07
C ILE A 148 -7.03 17.86 -6.64
N LEU A 149 -8.14 17.34 -7.17
CA LEU A 149 -8.62 15.99 -6.84
C LEU A 149 -7.50 14.92 -6.95
N PRO A 150 -6.67 14.89 -8.00
CA PRO A 150 -5.57 13.91 -8.08
C PRO A 150 -4.58 13.99 -6.91
N ASP A 151 -4.31 15.19 -6.39
CA ASP A 151 -3.42 15.41 -5.24
C ASP A 151 -4.07 14.93 -3.94
N VAL A 152 -5.35 15.22 -3.74
CA VAL A 152 -6.13 14.76 -2.58
C VAL A 152 -6.19 13.23 -2.51
N LEU A 153 -6.31 12.57 -3.67
CA LEU A 153 -6.37 11.11 -3.77
C LEU A 153 -5.05 10.41 -3.43
N THR A 154 -3.95 11.13 -3.17
CA THR A 154 -2.74 10.53 -2.57
C THR A 154 -2.91 10.17 -1.10
N GLN A 155 -3.98 10.66 -0.47
CA GLN A 155 -4.23 10.48 0.98
C GLN A 155 -5.25 9.39 1.29
N VAL A 156 -6.04 8.93 0.31
CA VAL A 156 -7.13 7.96 0.55
C VAL A 156 -6.71 6.57 0.07
N ALA A 157 -6.43 5.69 1.03
CA ALA A 157 -6.06 4.31 0.78
C ALA A 157 -7.23 3.47 0.25
N ILE A 158 -6.91 2.54 -0.65
CA ILE A 158 -7.85 1.55 -1.20
C ILE A 158 -7.81 0.26 -0.38
N MET A 159 -8.99 -0.20 0.04
CA MET A 159 -9.22 -1.43 0.77
C MET A 159 -9.99 -2.42 -0.09
N SER A 160 -9.80 -3.71 0.16
CA SER A 160 -10.60 -4.76 -0.48
C SER A 160 -12.03 -4.71 0.03
N ARG A 161 -12.98 -4.47 -0.87
CA ARG A 161 -14.42 -4.50 -0.55
C ARG A 161 -14.81 -5.84 0.05
N LYS A 162 -14.45 -6.92 -0.65
CA LYS A 162 -14.79 -8.29 -0.24
C LYS A 162 -14.24 -8.62 1.14
N TRP A 163 -12.97 -8.28 1.41
CA TRP A 163 -12.38 -8.54 2.71
C TRP A 163 -13.10 -7.77 3.82
N CYS A 164 -13.46 -6.50 3.57
CA CYS A 164 -14.23 -5.72 4.52
C CYS A 164 -15.62 -6.30 4.79
N GLU A 165 -16.30 -6.81 3.75
CA GLU A 165 -17.58 -7.51 3.90
C GLU A 165 -17.43 -8.80 4.72
N ASP A 166 -16.48 -9.66 4.37
CA ASP A 166 -16.23 -10.95 5.03
C ASP A 166 -15.79 -10.78 6.51
N ASN A 167 -15.23 -9.63 6.88
CA ASN A 167 -14.69 -9.36 8.22
C ASN A 167 -15.47 -8.27 8.97
N GLN A 168 -16.66 -7.90 8.52
CA GLN A 168 -17.52 -6.90 9.19
C GLN A 168 -16.83 -5.53 9.41
N ALA A 169 -16.01 -5.11 8.46
CA ALA A 169 -15.26 -3.85 8.46
C ALA A 169 -15.72 -2.89 7.35
N THR A 170 -16.97 -3.02 6.89
CA THR A 170 -17.54 -2.21 5.80
C THR A 170 -17.65 -0.72 6.12
N ARG A 171 -17.59 -0.34 7.40
CA ARG A 171 -17.50 1.04 7.88
C ARG A 171 -16.23 1.26 8.69
N PRO A 172 -15.63 2.46 8.63
CA PRO A 172 -14.59 2.84 9.56
C PRO A 172 -15.16 3.04 10.96
N VAL A 173 -14.29 3.06 11.96
CA VAL A 173 -14.64 3.31 13.35
C VAL A 173 -13.80 4.47 13.88
N ASP A 174 -14.40 5.31 14.71
CA ASP A 174 -13.69 6.42 15.34
C ASP A 174 -12.83 5.89 16.50
N ARG A 175 -11.54 5.62 16.23
CA ARG A 175 -10.62 5.09 17.23
C ARG A 175 -10.41 6.04 18.41
N ARG A 176 -10.66 7.35 18.24
CA ARG A 176 -10.56 8.34 19.33
C ARG A 176 -11.62 8.11 20.40
N LYS A 177 -12.72 7.43 20.06
CA LYS A 177 -13.78 7.03 20.99
C LYS A 177 -13.58 5.62 21.55
N GLY A 178 -12.44 4.97 21.29
CA GLY A 178 -12.16 3.60 21.71
C GLY A 178 -12.99 2.55 20.98
N LEU A 179 -13.60 2.89 19.85
CA LEU A 179 -14.34 1.93 19.01
C LEU A 179 -13.37 1.10 18.17
N GLU A 180 -13.71 -0.16 17.90
CA GLU A 180 -12.84 -1.09 17.17
C GLU A 180 -13.66 -2.00 16.25
N ASN A 181 -13.02 -2.46 15.18
CA ASN A 181 -13.53 -3.46 14.25
C ASN A 181 -12.39 -4.34 13.74
N ALA A 182 -12.65 -5.28 12.83
CA ALA A 182 -11.61 -6.15 12.30
C ALA A 182 -10.45 -5.39 11.62
N ALA A 183 -10.73 -4.29 10.92
CA ALA A 183 -9.70 -3.46 10.26
C ALA A 183 -8.77 -2.75 11.26
N SER A 184 -9.20 -2.59 12.52
CA SER A 184 -8.36 -1.99 13.57
C SER A 184 -7.13 -2.84 13.87
N PHE A 185 -7.19 -4.15 13.63
CA PHE A 185 -6.16 -5.13 14.02
C PHE A 185 -5.66 -6.03 12.89
N ARG A 186 -6.38 -6.09 11.77
CA ARG A 186 -6.07 -6.96 10.65
C ARG A 186 -6.06 -6.13 9.38
N THR A 187 -5.22 -6.54 8.44
CA THR A 187 -5.03 -5.81 7.20
C THR A 187 -5.20 -6.69 5.98
N ASN A 188 -5.70 -6.08 4.90
CA ASN A 188 -5.64 -6.65 3.56
C ASN A 188 -5.54 -5.52 2.54
N GLY A 189 -4.32 -5.23 2.09
CA GLY A 189 -4.04 -4.18 1.11
C GLY A 189 -3.35 -4.74 -0.13
N THR A 190 -2.89 -3.86 -1.01
CA THR A 190 -2.20 -4.21 -2.26
C THR A 190 -0.70 -3.92 -2.21
N GLY A 191 -0.25 -3.29 -1.12
CA GLY A 191 1.08 -2.71 -0.99
C GLY A 191 2.22 -3.73 -0.83
N PRO A 192 3.46 -3.22 -0.79
CA PRO A 192 4.67 -4.04 -0.82
C PRO A 192 4.91 -4.88 0.42
N PHE A 193 4.26 -4.55 1.55
CA PHE A 193 4.39 -5.28 2.79
C PHE A 193 3.02 -5.63 3.38
N ARG A 194 2.97 -6.70 4.16
CA ARG A 194 1.81 -7.07 4.99
C ARG A 194 2.21 -7.09 6.46
N VAL A 195 1.25 -6.83 7.34
CA VAL A 195 1.47 -7.01 8.79
C VAL A 195 1.58 -8.51 9.08
N ARG A 196 2.70 -8.92 9.69
CA ARG A 196 2.89 -10.28 10.21
C ARG A 196 2.44 -10.37 11.66
N GLU A 197 2.75 -9.33 12.44
CA GLU A 197 2.58 -9.33 13.88
C GLU A 197 2.34 -7.88 14.34
N ARG A 198 1.41 -7.71 15.28
CA ARG A 198 1.22 -6.46 15.99
C ARG A 198 1.13 -6.75 17.48
N GLN A 199 2.00 -6.12 18.25
CA GLN A 199 1.98 -6.07 19.70
C GLN A 199 1.82 -4.59 20.06
N PRO A 200 0.61 -4.14 20.44
CA PRO A 200 0.38 -2.77 20.86
C PRO A 200 1.40 -2.32 21.90
N ASP A 201 1.87 -1.08 21.80
CA ASP A 201 2.89 -0.45 22.66
C ASP A 201 4.28 -1.12 22.66
N VAL A 202 4.49 -2.16 21.84
CA VAL A 202 5.77 -2.89 21.76
C VAL A 202 6.35 -2.85 20.36
N ARG A 203 5.65 -3.40 19.36
CA ARG A 203 6.12 -3.43 17.97
C ARG A 203 5.03 -3.82 16.98
N THR A 204 5.15 -3.30 15.76
CA THR A 204 4.46 -3.84 14.58
C THR A 204 5.50 -4.37 13.60
N VAL A 205 5.33 -5.61 13.14
CA VAL A 205 6.26 -6.26 12.21
C VAL A 205 5.61 -6.43 10.84
N PHE A 206 6.25 -5.84 9.84
CA PHE A 206 5.88 -5.96 8.44
C PHE A 206 6.79 -6.99 7.75
N VAL A 207 6.22 -7.74 6.80
CA VAL A 207 6.96 -8.65 5.92
C VAL A 207 6.59 -8.39 4.47
N ARG A 208 7.54 -8.62 3.56
CA ARG A 208 7.31 -8.42 2.12
C ARG A 208 6.10 -9.22 1.64
N SER A 209 5.24 -8.58 0.85
CA SER A 209 4.20 -9.25 0.08
C SER A 209 4.84 -9.99 -1.11
N PRO A 210 4.72 -11.33 -1.20
CA PRO A 210 5.33 -12.11 -2.27
C PRO A 210 4.73 -11.79 -3.64
N ASN A 211 3.49 -11.30 -3.66
CA ASN A 211 2.72 -11.02 -4.87
C ASN A 211 2.59 -9.51 -5.15
N TYR A 212 3.48 -8.69 -4.59
CA TYR A 212 3.45 -7.25 -4.87
C TYR A 212 3.70 -7.01 -6.36
N TRP A 213 2.82 -6.22 -6.98
CA TRP A 213 2.80 -5.99 -8.42
C TRP A 213 3.92 -5.04 -8.89
N GLY A 214 4.44 -4.21 -7.98
CA GLY A 214 5.46 -3.21 -8.27
C GLY A 214 6.86 -3.63 -7.83
N THR A 215 7.82 -2.72 -8.02
CA THR A 215 9.18 -2.88 -7.51
C THR A 215 9.36 -2.07 -6.24
N VAL A 216 9.98 -2.66 -5.23
CA VAL A 216 10.41 -1.93 -4.03
C VAL A 216 11.88 -1.59 -4.17
N GLU A 217 12.20 -0.33 -4.40
CA GLU A 217 13.59 0.12 -4.45
C GLU A 217 14.27 -0.10 -3.09
N GLY A 218 15.54 -0.55 -3.12
CA GLY A 218 16.34 -0.75 -1.91
C GLY A 218 16.00 -2.01 -1.11
N VAL A 219 15.01 -2.81 -1.53
CA VAL A 219 14.67 -4.07 -0.88
C VAL A 219 14.85 -5.19 -1.91
N GLN A 220 15.79 -6.10 -1.69
CA GLN A 220 16.03 -7.24 -2.59
C GLN A 220 14.80 -8.16 -2.63
N PRO A 221 14.52 -8.85 -3.76
CA PRO A 221 13.46 -9.86 -3.83
C PRO A 221 13.78 -10.99 -2.83
N SER A 222 12.78 -11.46 -2.09
CA SER A 222 12.90 -12.72 -1.36
C SER A 222 12.91 -13.86 -2.36
N MET A 223 14.04 -14.57 -2.48
CA MET A 223 14.15 -15.84 -3.21
C MET A 223 13.38 -16.95 -2.50
#